data_AF-A0A7R8ZXT9-F1
#
_entry.id   AF-A0A7R8ZXT9-F1
#
_cell.length_a   1.000
_cell.length_b   1.000
_cell.length_c   1.000
_cell.angle_alpha   90.00
_cell.angle_beta   90.00
_cell.angle_gamma   90.00
#
_symmetry.space_group_name_H-M   'P 1'
#
loop_
_entity.id
_entity.type
_entity.pdbx_description
1 polymer ?
#
loop_
_entity_poly.entity_id
_entity_poly.type
_entity_poly.pdbx_seq_one_letter_code
_entity_poly.pdbx_strand_id
1 'polypeptide(L)'
;LLLPFQRKHEGLERDLAALEGRVEALNSEAAKLSAVHPVHAEAIAEKLEDVGNQWRQLQEKAADRKARLDESFLLQRFLADFRDLFNWVNEMKATIAADEVAKDVSGAEALLERHGEHRGEIDAREDSFQSCSDAGEELLTIGHPASDEIREKLTVLANEKRGLMSLWEERRFLYEQCIDLQLFYRDKEQADTWMAKQEAFLSNTDLGRSQGRMVGH
;
A
#
# COMPACT_ATOMS: atom_id res chain seq x y z
N LEU A 1 5.27 13.41 -15.17
CA LEU A 1 5.33 14.63 -16.01
C LEU A 1 5.96 15.86 -15.29
N LEU A 2 6.24 15.79 -13.98
CA LEU A 2 6.81 16.92 -13.21
C LEU A 2 8.34 17.05 -13.23
N LEU A 3 9.09 16.00 -13.56
CA LEU A 3 10.57 16.01 -13.59
C LEU A 3 11.19 17.19 -14.37
N PRO A 4 10.67 17.61 -15.54
CA PRO A 4 11.21 18.76 -16.25
C PRO A 4 11.03 20.09 -15.49
N PHE A 5 9.98 20.21 -14.68
CA PHE A 5 9.71 21.41 -13.88
C PHE A 5 10.60 21.46 -12.63
N GLN A 6 10.83 20.32 -11.98
CA GLN A 6 11.79 20.19 -10.88
C GLN A 6 13.21 20.54 -11.34
N ARG A 7 13.69 19.95 -12.44
CA ARG A 7 15.02 20.26 -13.01
C ARG A 7 15.18 21.73 -13.38
N LYS A 8 14.14 22.35 -13.95
CA LYS A 8 14.16 23.79 -14.24
C LYS A 8 14.23 24.62 -12.96
N HIS A 9 13.58 24.19 -11.89
CA HIS A 9 13.64 24.87 -10.60
C HIS A 9 15.00 24.71 -9.92
N GLU A 10 15.60 23.51 -9.95
CA GLU A 10 16.98 23.30 -9.48
C GLU A 10 17.99 24.20 -10.23
N GLY A 11 17.79 24.42 -11.53
CA GLY A 11 18.58 25.38 -12.31
C GLY A 11 18.43 26.80 -11.78
N LEU A 12 17.19 27.25 -11.53
CA LEU A 12 16.91 28.55 -10.93
C LEU A 12 17.55 28.69 -9.54
N GLU A 13 17.53 27.66 -8.69
CA GLU A 13 18.16 27.69 -7.36
C GLU A 13 19.69 27.88 -7.46
N ARG A 14 20.35 27.25 -8.44
CA ARG A 14 21.78 27.48 -8.70
C ARG A 14 22.06 28.91 -9.15
N ASP A 15 21.22 29.44 -10.03
CA ASP A 15 21.35 30.82 -10.50
C ASP A 15 21.12 31.83 -9.36
N LEU A 16 20.20 31.55 -8.44
CA LEU A 16 19.96 32.35 -7.24
C LEU A 16 21.18 32.31 -6.30
N ALA A 17 21.78 31.14 -6.05
CA ALA A 17 23.00 31.06 -5.25
C ALA A 17 24.15 31.90 -5.84
N ALA A 18 24.27 31.94 -7.17
CA ALA A 18 25.25 32.80 -7.84
C ALA A 18 24.91 34.31 -7.73
N LEU A 19 23.62 34.67 -7.74
CA LEU A 19 23.16 36.05 -7.55
C LEU A 19 23.37 36.54 -6.12
N GLU A 20 23.20 35.67 -5.12
CA GLU A 20 23.44 36.00 -3.70
C GLU A 20 24.84 36.56 -3.49
N GLY A 21 25.87 35.85 -3.97
CA GLY A 21 27.26 36.32 -3.88
C GLY A 21 27.50 37.64 -4.62
N ARG A 22 26.73 37.94 -5.67
CA ARG A 22 26.82 39.24 -6.38
C ARG A 22 26.16 40.37 -5.57
N VAL A 23 25.05 40.10 -4.88
CA VAL A 23 24.39 41.08 -3.99
C VAL A 23 25.31 41.39 -2.80
N GLU A 24 25.95 40.38 -2.21
CA GLU A 24 26.93 40.57 -1.13
C GLU A 24 28.15 41.41 -1.57
N ALA A 25 28.67 41.14 -2.77
CA ALA A 25 29.76 41.92 -3.35
C ALA A 25 29.34 43.39 -3.59
N LEU A 26 28.12 43.61 -4.09
CA LEU A 26 27.59 44.96 -4.32
C LEU A 26 27.40 45.72 -2.99
N ASN A 27 26.89 45.06 -1.96
CA ASN A 27 26.78 45.63 -0.61
C ASN A 27 28.15 46.05 -0.07
N SER A 28 29.16 45.19 -0.22
CA SER A 28 30.53 45.48 0.22
C SER A 28 31.16 46.66 -0.53
N GLU A 29 30.89 46.78 -1.83
CA GLU A 29 31.43 47.86 -2.65
C GLU A 29 30.76 49.20 -2.39
N ALA A 30 29.43 49.20 -2.24
CA ALA A 30 28.68 50.39 -1.88
C ALA A 30 29.07 50.93 -0.49
N ALA A 31 29.38 50.06 0.47
CA ALA A 31 29.91 50.48 1.79
C ALA A 31 31.24 51.25 1.65
N LYS A 32 32.15 50.81 0.77
CA LYS A 32 33.41 51.54 0.49
C LYS A 32 33.14 52.87 -0.21
N LEU A 33 32.27 52.89 -1.22
CA LEU A 33 31.94 54.10 -1.97
C LEU A 33 31.30 55.17 -1.10
N SER A 34 30.41 54.79 -0.18
CA SER A 34 29.81 55.71 0.78
C SER A 34 30.84 56.33 1.74
N ALA A 35 31.91 55.60 2.08
CA ALA A 35 33.01 56.12 2.90
C ALA A 35 33.91 57.12 2.16
N VAL A 36 34.13 56.91 0.86
CA VAL A 36 34.99 57.77 0.02
C VAL A 36 34.22 58.96 -0.57
N HIS A 37 32.90 58.85 -0.74
CA HIS A 37 32.04 59.88 -1.33
C HIS A 37 30.82 60.23 -0.44
N PRO A 38 31.02 60.98 0.66
CA PRO A 38 29.95 61.27 1.63
C PRO A 38 28.74 61.99 1.03
N VAL A 39 28.96 62.84 0.02
CA VAL A 39 27.88 63.59 -0.68
C VAL A 39 26.94 62.67 -1.46
N HIS A 40 27.41 61.48 -1.86
CA HIS A 40 26.61 60.51 -2.61
C HIS A 40 26.15 59.33 -1.75
N ALA A 41 26.54 59.28 -0.47
CA ALA A 41 26.27 58.14 0.41
C ALA A 41 24.78 57.83 0.56
N GLU A 42 23.92 58.87 0.61
CA GLU A 42 22.47 58.72 0.71
C GLU A 42 21.87 58.07 -0.55
N ALA A 43 22.26 58.54 -1.74
CA ALA A 43 21.82 57.95 -3.01
C ALA A 43 22.34 56.52 -3.21
N ILE A 44 23.55 56.22 -2.75
CA ILE A 44 24.12 54.86 -2.76
C ILE A 44 23.33 53.94 -1.83
N ALA A 45 22.97 54.43 -0.63
CA ALA A 45 22.19 53.67 0.34
C ALA A 45 20.78 53.36 -0.18
N GLU A 46 20.09 54.34 -0.77
CA GLU A 46 18.78 54.14 -1.40
C GLU A 46 18.86 53.05 -2.49
N LYS A 47 19.91 53.08 -3.32
CA LYS A 47 20.07 52.09 -4.38
C LYS A 47 20.37 50.69 -3.86
N LEU A 48 21.11 50.56 -2.75
CA LEU A 48 21.32 49.27 -2.09
C LEU A 48 20.03 48.74 -1.48
N GLU A 49 19.24 49.60 -0.85
CA GLU A 49 17.96 49.22 -0.28
C GLU A 49 17.00 48.67 -1.36
N ASP A 50 16.92 49.36 -2.51
CA ASP A 50 16.20 48.89 -3.69
C ASP A 50 16.64 47.48 -4.13
N VAL A 51 17.95 47.26 -4.25
CA VAL A 51 18.50 45.96 -4.67
C VAL A 51 18.20 44.88 -3.63
N GLY A 52 18.36 45.19 -2.33
CA GLY A 52 18.03 44.27 -1.25
C GLY A 52 16.55 43.89 -1.20
N ASN A 53 15.66 44.85 -1.48
CA ASN A 53 14.22 44.62 -1.58
C ASN A 53 13.87 43.72 -2.77
N GLN A 54 14.45 43.98 -3.95
CA GLN A 54 14.25 43.15 -5.14
C GLN A 54 14.80 41.73 -4.94
N TRP A 55 15.96 41.60 -4.27
CA TRP A 55 16.56 40.32 -3.96
C TRP A 55 15.67 39.47 -3.04
N ARG A 56 15.18 40.06 -1.94
CA ARG A 56 14.24 39.38 -1.03
C ARG A 56 12.97 38.92 -1.74
N GLN A 57 12.35 39.80 -2.54
CA GLN A 57 11.15 39.44 -3.31
C GLN A 57 11.41 38.29 -4.31
N LEU A 58 12.61 38.24 -4.89
CA LEU A 58 12.98 37.16 -5.80
C LEU A 58 13.16 35.84 -5.05
N GLN A 59 13.79 35.86 -3.88
CA GLN A 59 13.94 34.69 -3.01
C GLN A 59 12.58 34.16 -2.56
N GLU A 60 11.67 35.03 -2.11
CA GLU A 60 10.30 34.67 -1.72
C GLU A 60 9.55 33.99 -2.89
N LYS A 61 9.58 34.59 -4.09
CA LYS A 61 8.95 34.01 -5.28
C LYS A 61 9.53 32.64 -5.66
N ALA A 62 10.83 32.45 -5.46
CA ALA A 62 11.49 31.18 -5.72
C ALA A 62 11.06 30.12 -4.70
N ALA A 63 11.07 30.45 -3.41
CA ALA A 63 10.62 29.57 -2.33
C ALA A 63 9.15 29.16 -2.51
N ASP A 64 8.26 30.12 -2.80
CA ASP A 64 6.84 29.86 -3.09
C ASP A 64 6.66 28.91 -4.28
N ARG A 65 7.47 29.10 -5.33
CA ARG A 65 7.44 28.21 -6.49
C ARG A 65 7.91 26.81 -6.14
N LYS A 66 8.93 26.68 -5.30
CA LYS A 66 9.43 25.38 -4.82
C LYS A 66 8.33 24.63 -4.07
N ALA A 67 7.74 25.29 -3.07
CA ALA A 67 6.66 24.72 -2.25
C ALA A 67 5.52 24.20 -3.12
N ARG A 68 5.01 25.02 -4.06
CA ARG A 68 3.95 24.59 -4.98
C ARG A 68 4.35 23.41 -5.88
N LEU A 69 5.61 23.31 -6.30
CA LEU A 69 6.08 22.19 -7.11
C LEU A 69 6.16 20.90 -6.28
N ASP A 70 6.65 20.99 -5.05
CA ASP A 70 6.77 19.87 -4.13
C ASP A 70 5.38 19.37 -3.71
N GLU A 71 4.47 20.27 -3.37
CA GLU A 71 3.04 19.96 -3.12
C GLU A 71 2.39 19.26 -4.31
N SER A 72 2.58 19.78 -5.53
CA SER A 72 2.03 19.17 -6.74
C SER A 72 2.60 17.78 -6.99
N PHE A 73 3.90 17.58 -6.73
CA PHE A 73 4.53 16.28 -6.85
C PHE A 73 4.00 15.28 -5.84
N LEU A 74 3.88 15.70 -4.57
CA LEU A 74 3.35 14.87 -3.50
C LEU A 74 1.90 14.45 -3.79
N LEU A 75 1.05 15.39 -4.24
CA LEU A 75 -0.33 15.09 -4.65
C LEU A 75 -0.38 14.09 -5.80
N GLN A 76 0.45 14.27 -6.84
CA GLN A 76 0.46 13.33 -7.96
C GLN A 76 0.92 11.93 -7.54
N ARG A 77 1.90 11.84 -6.64
CA ARG A 77 2.34 10.57 -6.06
C ARG A 77 1.20 9.90 -5.31
N PHE A 78 0.59 10.62 -4.35
CA PHE A 78 -0.56 10.14 -3.58
C PHE A 78 -1.70 9.62 -4.47
N LEU A 79 -2.09 10.37 -5.50
CA LEU A 79 -3.18 9.98 -6.41
C LEU A 79 -2.83 8.77 -7.27
N ALA A 80 -1.54 8.61 -7.64
CA ALA A 80 -1.08 7.45 -8.37
C ALA A 80 -1.08 6.20 -7.48
N ASP A 81 -0.54 6.31 -6.27
CA ASP A 81 -0.48 5.23 -5.28
C ASP A 81 -1.88 4.79 -4.86
N PHE A 82 -2.78 5.75 -4.61
CA PHE A 82 -4.19 5.47 -4.32
C PHE A 82 -4.84 4.62 -5.43
N ARG A 83 -4.66 5.00 -6.70
CA ARG A 83 -5.25 4.28 -7.83
C ARG A 83 -4.68 2.87 -7.96
N ASP A 84 -3.36 2.71 -7.83
CA ASP A 84 -2.71 1.41 -7.88
C ASP A 84 -3.25 0.48 -6.78
N LEU A 85 -3.22 0.95 -5.53
CA LEU A 85 -3.65 0.17 -4.38
C LEU A 85 -5.15 -0.12 -4.42
N PHE A 86 -5.98 0.84 -4.81
CA PHE A 86 -7.42 0.63 -4.93
C PHE A 86 -7.75 -0.46 -5.96
N ASN A 87 -7.12 -0.42 -7.14
CA ASN A 87 -7.31 -1.45 -8.16
C ASN A 87 -6.82 -2.81 -7.66
N TRP A 88 -5.60 -2.85 -7.10
CA TRP A 88 -5.01 -4.08 -6.58
C TRP A 88 -5.87 -4.71 -5.48
N VAL A 89 -6.41 -3.91 -4.55
CA VAL A 89 -7.33 -4.41 -3.51
C VAL A 89 -8.57 -5.06 -4.12
N ASN A 90 -9.18 -4.41 -5.11
CA ASN A 90 -10.38 -4.95 -5.76
C ASN A 90 -10.08 -6.24 -6.54
N GLU A 91 -8.93 -6.31 -7.23
CA GLU A 91 -8.47 -7.51 -7.91
C GLU A 91 -8.21 -8.66 -6.92
N MET A 92 -7.50 -8.39 -5.83
CA MET A 92 -7.22 -9.40 -4.79
C MET A 92 -8.51 -9.90 -4.13
N LYS A 93 -9.47 -9.01 -3.84
CA LYS A 93 -10.81 -9.39 -3.36
C LYS A 93 -11.52 -10.32 -4.34
N ALA A 94 -11.50 -9.99 -5.63
CA ALA A 94 -12.12 -10.81 -6.66
C ALA A 94 -11.48 -12.20 -6.75
N THR A 95 -10.14 -12.27 -6.69
CA THR A 95 -9.40 -13.53 -6.65
C THR A 95 -9.79 -14.39 -5.45
N ILE A 96 -9.76 -13.83 -4.23
CA ILE A 96 -10.14 -14.54 -3.00
C ILE A 96 -11.61 -14.99 -3.05
N ALA A 97 -12.50 -14.18 -3.62
CA ALA A 97 -13.92 -14.48 -3.68
C ALA A 97 -14.28 -15.54 -4.75
N ALA A 98 -13.45 -15.72 -5.78
CA ALA A 98 -13.69 -16.65 -6.88
C ALA A 98 -13.53 -18.13 -6.48
N ASP A 99 -12.89 -18.38 -5.35
CA ASP A 99 -12.61 -19.74 -4.88
C ASP A 99 -13.88 -20.49 -4.46
N GLU A 100 -14.06 -21.68 -5.06
CA GLU A 100 -15.10 -22.62 -4.70
C GLU A 100 -14.65 -23.58 -3.60
N VAL A 101 -15.59 -24.03 -2.77
CA VAL A 101 -15.33 -24.97 -1.68
C VAL A 101 -14.94 -26.35 -2.23
N ALA A 102 -13.89 -26.95 -1.67
CA ALA A 102 -13.39 -28.24 -2.11
C ALA A 102 -14.33 -29.40 -1.77
N LYS A 103 -14.25 -30.46 -2.59
CA LYS A 103 -15.08 -31.68 -2.48
C LYS A 103 -14.34 -32.88 -1.91
N ASP A 104 -13.06 -32.73 -1.62
CA ASP A 104 -12.21 -33.74 -1.02
C ASP A 104 -11.11 -33.07 -0.18
N VAL A 105 -10.37 -33.90 0.58
CA VAL A 105 -9.32 -33.45 1.49
C VAL A 105 -8.19 -32.75 0.74
N SER A 106 -7.73 -33.31 -0.38
CA SER A 106 -6.60 -32.75 -1.13
C SER A 106 -6.90 -31.37 -1.72
N GLY A 107 -8.11 -31.17 -2.24
CA GLY A 107 -8.56 -29.87 -2.71
C GLY A 107 -8.69 -28.87 -1.57
N ALA A 108 -9.15 -29.30 -0.39
CA ALA A 108 -9.27 -28.42 0.77
C ALA A 108 -7.89 -27.99 1.31
N GLU A 109 -6.91 -28.89 1.32
CA GLU A 109 -5.51 -28.57 1.66
C GLU A 109 -4.92 -27.56 0.66
N ALA A 110 -5.14 -27.75 -0.64
CA ALA A 110 -4.67 -26.82 -1.67
C ALA A 110 -5.32 -25.42 -1.54
N LEU A 111 -6.59 -25.34 -1.16
CA LEU A 111 -7.26 -24.06 -0.89
C LEU A 111 -6.62 -23.33 0.29
N LEU A 112 -6.28 -24.04 1.38
CA LEU A 112 -5.62 -23.46 2.54
C LEU A 112 -4.20 -22.97 2.22
N GLU A 113 -3.45 -23.71 1.41
CA GLU A 113 -2.12 -23.31 0.95
C GLU A 113 -2.20 -22.00 0.15
N ARG A 114 -3.03 -21.96 -0.89
CA ARG A 114 -3.23 -20.74 -1.70
C ARG A 114 -3.76 -19.56 -0.89
N HIS A 115 -4.62 -19.83 0.09
CA HIS A 115 -5.11 -18.80 1.01
C HIS A 115 -3.97 -18.15 1.84
N GLY A 116 -2.98 -18.95 2.25
CA GLY A 116 -1.75 -18.49 2.87
C GLY A 116 -0.86 -17.68 1.92
N GLU A 117 -0.79 -18.05 0.64
CA GLU A 117 -0.07 -17.27 -0.38
C GLU A 117 -0.67 -15.87 -0.53
N HIS A 118 -2.00 -15.77 -0.64
CA HIS A 118 -2.71 -14.49 -0.70
C HIS A 118 -2.44 -13.62 0.53
N ARG A 119 -2.27 -14.22 1.71
CA ARG A 119 -1.87 -13.49 2.92
C ARG A 119 -0.49 -12.85 2.75
N GLY A 120 0.47 -13.59 2.22
CA GLY A 120 1.81 -13.09 1.93
C GLY A 120 1.80 -11.92 0.94
N GLU A 121 0.97 -11.98 -0.10
CA GLU A 121 0.80 -10.87 -1.05
C GLU A 121 0.20 -9.61 -0.40
N ILE A 122 -0.77 -9.79 0.50
CA ILE A 122 -1.36 -8.68 1.27
C ILE A 122 -0.32 -8.03 2.17
N ASP A 123 0.44 -8.83 2.92
CA ASP A 123 1.45 -8.33 3.84
C ASP A 123 2.59 -7.61 3.09
N ALA A 124 2.97 -8.08 1.91
CA ALA A 124 3.98 -7.43 1.07
C ALA A 124 3.56 -6.03 0.57
N ARG A 125 2.27 -5.69 0.61
CA ARG A 125 1.75 -4.37 0.21
C ARG A 125 1.61 -3.39 1.38
N GLU A 126 1.85 -3.81 2.62
CA GLU A 126 1.61 -2.99 3.81
C GLU A 126 2.37 -1.65 3.76
N ASP A 127 3.65 -1.67 3.41
CA ASP A 127 4.48 -0.47 3.28
C ASP A 127 3.94 0.50 2.21
N SER A 128 3.35 -0.04 1.14
CA SER A 128 2.76 0.80 0.09
C SER A 128 1.49 1.50 0.59
N PHE A 129 0.64 0.81 1.37
CA PHE A 129 -0.51 1.44 2.02
C PHE A 129 -0.08 2.52 3.00
N GLN A 130 0.93 2.24 3.83
CA GLN A 130 1.43 3.20 4.80
C GLN A 130 2.00 4.43 4.10
N SER A 131 2.84 4.26 3.08
CA SER A 131 3.43 5.36 2.33
C SER A 131 2.37 6.23 1.62
N CYS A 132 1.33 5.60 1.06
CA CYS A 132 0.20 6.32 0.48
C CYS A 132 -0.57 7.12 1.55
N SER A 133 -0.79 6.53 2.73
CA SER A 133 -1.47 7.21 3.84
C SER A 133 -0.65 8.40 4.33
N ASP A 134 0.64 8.22 4.56
CA ASP A 134 1.56 9.26 5.02
C ASP A 134 1.62 10.44 4.03
N ALA A 135 1.67 10.15 2.72
CA ALA A 135 1.63 11.18 1.70
C ALA A 135 0.33 12.00 1.73
N GLY A 136 -0.80 11.34 1.97
CA GLY A 136 -2.09 12.00 2.11
C GLY A 136 -2.16 12.86 3.38
N GLU A 137 -1.72 12.34 4.52
CA GLU A 137 -1.72 13.06 5.80
C GLU A 137 -0.75 14.26 5.77
N GLU A 138 0.39 14.15 5.08
CA GLU A 138 1.30 15.26 4.85
C GLU A 138 0.61 16.40 4.09
N LEU A 139 -0.10 16.08 3.00
CA LEU A 139 -0.88 17.07 2.24
C LEU A 139 -2.00 17.71 3.06
N LEU A 140 -2.63 16.97 3.97
CA LEU A 140 -3.64 17.50 4.88
C LEU A 140 -3.02 18.43 5.93
N THR A 141 -1.85 18.07 6.46
CA THR A 141 -1.13 18.84 7.47
C THR A 141 -0.72 20.21 6.95
N ILE A 142 -0.28 20.29 5.69
CA ILE A 142 0.08 21.55 5.03
C ILE A 142 -1.13 22.36 4.55
N GLY A 143 -2.36 21.84 4.71
CA GLY A 143 -3.59 22.53 4.31
C GLY A 143 -3.77 22.63 2.79
N HIS A 144 -3.36 21.60 2.04
CA HIS A 144 -3.42 21.61 0.58
C HIS A 144 -4.86 21.85 0.08
N PRO A 145 -5.08 22.63 -1.00
CA PRO A 145 -6.43 22.98 -1.49
C PRO A 145 -7.35 21.79 -1.81
N ALA A 146 -6.77 20.63 -2.15
CA ALA A 146 -7.49 19.39 -2.42
C ALA A 146 -7.79 18.55 -1.16
N SER A 147 -7.73 19.14 0.04
CA SER A 147 -7.85 18.41 1.33
C SER A 147 -9.10 17.53 1.43
N ASP A 148 -10.25 17.97 0.90
CA ASP A 148 -11.48 17.18 0.98
C ASP A 148 -11.42 15.92 0.11
N GLU A 149 -10.90 16.03 -1.11
CA GLU A 149 -10.67 14.88 -2.00
C GLU A 149 -9.64 13.91 -1.40
N ILE A 150 -8.57 14.43 -0.81
CA ILE A 150 -7.53 13.61 -0.17
C ILE A 150 -8.12 12.80 0.99
N ARG A 151 -8.90 13.46 1.86
CA ARG A 151 -9.55 12.81 3.01
C ARG A 151 -10.54 11.73 2.58
N GLU A 152 -11.32 12.01 1.53
CA GLU A 152 -12.23 11.02 0.93
C GLU A 152 -11.44 9.80 0.46
N LYS A 153 -10.39 9.99 -0.33
CA LYS A 153 -9.57 8.89 -0.88
C LYS A 153 -8.88 8.08 0.22
N LEU A 154 -8.33 8.72 1.24
CA LEU A 154 -7.77 8.04 2.42
C LEU A 154 -8.83 7.16 3.10
N THR A 155 -10.02 7.70 3.31
CA THR A 155 -11.14 6.98 3.92
C THR A 155 -11.57 5.78 3.07
N VAL A 156 -11.70 5.97 1.76
CA VAL A 156 -12.05 4.90 0.82
C VAL A 156 -10.98 3.81 0.87
N LEU A 157 -9.70 4.15 0.73
CA LEU A 157 -8.63 3.16 0.71
C LEU A 157 -8.53 2.37 2.03
N ALA A 158 -8.69 3.05 3.16
CA ALA A 158 -8.71 2.41 4.47
C ALA A 158 -9.89 1.43 4.62
N ASN A 159 -11.08 1.81 4.15
CA ASN A 159 -12.24 0.93 4.16
C ASN A 159 -12.06 -0.26 3.20
N GLU A 160 -11.50 -0.04 2.01
CA GLU A 160 -11.21 -1.10 1.05
C GLU A 160 -10.24 -2.12 1.62
N LYS A 161 -9.13 -1.67 2.23
CA LYS A 161 -8.15 -2.51 2.93
C LYS A 161 -8.80 -3.31 4.07
N ARG A 162 -9.62 -2.66 4.90
CA ARG A 162 -10.37 -3.35 5.97
C ARG A 162 -11.30 -4.41 5.41
N GLY A 163 -12.00 -4.11 4.32
CA GLY A 163 -12.88 -5.07 3.65
C GLY A 163 -12.12 -6.26 3.08
N LEU A 164 -10.92 -6.05 2.53
CA LEU A 164 -10.07 -7.14 2.03
C LEU A 164 -9.66 -8.07 3.18
N MET A 165 -9.24 -7.49 4.30
CA MET A 165 -8.88 -8.23 5.51
C MET A 165 -10.04 -9.04 6.08
N SER A 166 -11.25 -8.46 6.13
CA SER A 166 -12.46 -9.17 6.56
C SER A 166 -12.77 -10.35 5.65
N LEU A 167 -12.77 -10.13 4.33
CA LEU A 167 -13.02 -11.18 3.35
C LEU A 167 -12.01 -12.32 3.46
N TRP A 168 -10.73 -11.99 3.64
CA TRP A 168 -9.69 -12.98 3.84
C TRP A 168 -9.97 -13.82 5.10
N GLU A 169 -10.25 -13.19 6.24
CA GLU A 169 -10.53 -13.92 7.50
C GLU A 169 -11.82 -14.78 7.40
N GLU A 170 -12.86 -14.27 6.75
CA GLU A 170 -14.10 -15.04 6.51
C GLU A 170 -13.83 -16.29 5.67
N ARG A 171 -13.00 -16.17 4.62
CA ARG A 171 -12.61 -17.30 3.77
C ARG A 171 -11.72 -18.29 4.51
N ARG A 172 -10.84 -17.82 5.39
CA ARG A 172 -10.04 -18.68 6.26
C ARG A 172 -10.92 -19.64 7.05
N PHE A 173 -11.91 -19.09 7.77
CA PHE A 173 -12.82 -19.89 8.59
C PHE A 173 -13.65 -20.88 7.75
N LEU A 174 -14.05 -20.48 6.54
CA LEU A 174 -14.74 -21.37 5.61
C LEU A 174 -13.84 -22.55 5.18
N TYR A 175 -12.58 -22.29 4.84
CA TYR A 175 -11.65 -23.34 4.41
C TYR A 175 -11.26 -24.27 5.55
N GLU A 176 -11.05 -23.74 6.75
CA GLU A 176 -10.81 -24.54 7.97
C GLU A 176 -11.99 -25.48 8.27
N GLN A 177 -13.24 -25.00 8.20
CA GLN A 177 -14.40 -25.88 8.35
C GLN A 177 -14.54 -26.90 7.21
N CYS A 178 -14.19 -26.49 5.98
CA CYS A 178 -14.24 -27.39 4.83
C CYS A 178 -13.28 -28.56 5.00
N ILE A 179 -12.02 -28.31 5.38
CA ILE A 179 -11.05 -29.40 5.57
C ILE A 179 -11.51 -30.35 6.68
N ASP A 180 -12.02 -29.83 7.80
CA ASP A 180 -12.53 -30.66 8.91
C ASP A 180 -13.67 -31.58 8.45
N LEU A 181 -14.61 -31.05 7.66
CA LEU A 181 -15.72 -31.82 7.12
C LEU A 181 -15.25 -32.90 6.13
N GLN A 182 -14.31 -32.57 5.24
CA GLN A 182 -13.77 -33.54 4.27
C GLN A 182 -12.99 -34.65 4.97
N LEU A 183 -12.23 -34.33 6.02
CA LEU A 183 -11.55 -35.33 6.85
C LEU A 183 -12.56 -36.27 7.51
N PHE A 184 -13.64 -35.74 8.08
CA PHE A 184 -14.71 -36.55 8.66
C PHE A 184 -15.34 -37.51 7.64
N TYR A 185 -15.68 -37.03 6.44
CA TYR A 185 -16.27 -37.89 5.40
C TYR A 185 -15.32 -39.00 4.96
N ARG A 186 -14.04 -38.69 4.78
CA ARG A 186 -13.01 -39.69 4.49
C ARG A 186 -12.94 -40.74 5.59
N ASP A 187 -12.89 -40.32 6.85
CA ASP A 187 -12.75 -41.23 7.99
C ASP A 187 -14.01 -42.11 8.16
N LYS A 188 -15.20 -41.55 7.90
CA LYS A 188 -16.47 -42.29 7.84
C LYS A 188 -16.44 -43.36 6.76
N GLU A 189 -15.99 -43.03 5.54
CA GLU A 189 -15.90 -43.99 4.44
C GLU A 189 -14.92 -45.14 4.75
N GLN A 190 -13.80 -44.82 5.40
CA GLN A 190 -12.85 -45.83 5.89
C GLN A 190 -13.49 -46.76 6.92
N ALA A 191 -14.24 -46.20 7.88
CA ALA A 191 -14.96 -46.98 8.89
C ALA A 191 -16.01 -47.91 8.25
N ASP A 192 -16.82 -47.40 7.32
CA ASP A 192 -17.82 -48.21 6.60
C ASP A 192 -17.17 -49.35 5.82
N THR A 193 -16.09 -49.06 5.11
CA THR A 193 -15.33 -50.07 4.37
C THR A 193 -14.76 -51.15 5.30
N TRP A 194 -14.30 -50.76 6.48
CA TRP A 194 -13.81 -51.70 7.48
C TRP A 194 -14.95 -52.56 8.06
N MET A 195 -16.08 -51.96 8.41
CA MET A 195 -17.26 -52.68 8.94
C MET A 195 -17.80 -53.67 7.92
N ALA A 196 -17.96 -53.27 6.65
CA ALA A 196 -18.42 -54.15 5.58
C ALA A 196 -17.50 -55.38 5.40
N LYS A 197 -16.18 -55.21 5.54
CA LYS A 197 -15.23 -56.33 5.53
C LYS A 197 -15.45 -57.29 6.70
N GLN A 198 -15.72 -56.78 7.90
CA GLN A 198 -16.00 -57.62 9.07
C GLN A 198 -17.33 -58.37 8.93
N GLU A 199 -18.38 -57.72 8.46
CA GLU A 199 -19.68 -58.35 8.19
C GLU A 199 -19.56 -59.46 7.14
N ALA A 200 -18.86 -59.20 6.03
CA ALA A 200 -18.61 -60.19 4.99
C ALA A 200 -17.82 -61.40 5.52
N PHE A 201 -16.85 -61.17 6.41
CA PHE A 201 -16.10 -62.24 7.06
C PHE A 201 -17.01 -63.08 7.97
N LEU A 202 -17.79 -62.45 8.85
CA LEU A 202 -18.68 -63.15 9.78
C LEU A 202 -19.74 -63.98 9.05
N SER A 203 -20.35 -63.41 8.00
CA SER A 203 -21.40 -64.08 7.22
C SER A 203 -20.91 -65.36 6.52
N ASN A 204 -19.65 -65.43 6.11
CA ASN A 204 -19.06 -66.63 5.49
C ASN A 204 -18.75 -67.76 6.49
N THR A 205 -18.64 -67.48 7.79
CA THR A 205 -18.32 -68.48 8.82
C THR A 205 -19.50 -69.36 9.23
N ASP A 206 -20.74 -68.94 8.99
CA ASP A 206 -21.94 -69.64 9.47
C ASP A 206 -22.38 -70.84 8.61
N LEU A 207 -21.76 -71.04 7.44
CA LEU A 207 -22.06 -72.18 6.55
C LEU A 207 -21.19 -73.43 6.82
N GLY A 208 -20.21 -73.34 7.71
CA GLY A 208 -19.23 -74.41 7.95
C GLY A 208 -19.57 -75.44 9.04
N ARG A 209 -20.68 -75.28 9.78
CA ARG A 209 -20.95 -76.13 10.97
C ARG A 209 -22.29 -76.89 11.00
N SER A 210 -23.15 -76.79 10.00
CA SER A 210 -24.48 -77.44 10.05
C SER A 210 -24.64 -78.71 9.18
N GLN A 211 -23.59 -79.23 8.55
CA GLN A 211 -23.66 -80.55 7.88
C GLN A 211 -22.41 -81.38 8.14
N GLY A 212 -22.49 -82.37 9.04
CA GLY A 212 -21.43 -83.37 9.13
C GLY A 212 -21.30 -84.22 10.40
N ARG A 213 -22.41 -84.70 10.98
CA ARG A 213 -22.61 -86.09 11.49
C ARG A 213 -23.60 -86.13 12.64
N MET A 214 -24.85 -86.39 12.26
CA MET A 214 -25.81 -87.13 13.07
C MET A 214 -25.84 -88.56 12.49
N VAL A 215 -25.05 -89.48 13.04
CA VAL A 215 -25.20 -90.95 12.92
C VAL A 215 -24.44 -91.49 14.15
N GLY A 216 -25.02 -92.17 15.13
CA GLY A 216 -26.07 -93.18 15.09
C GLY A 216 -25.45 -94.48 15.61
N HIS A 217 -25.94 -94.93 16.77
CA HIS A 217 -25.61 -96.13 17.57
C HIS A 217 -24.35 -96.10 18.46
#